data_AF-A0A849PX37-F1
#
_entry.id   AF-A0A849PX37-F1
#
_cell.length_a   1.000
_cell.length_b   1.000
_cell.length_c   1.000
_cell.angle_alpha   90.00
_cell.angle_beta   90.00
_cell.angle_gamma   90.00
#
_symmetry.space_group_name_H-M   'P 1'
#
loop_
_entity.id
_entity.type
_entity.pdbx_description
1 polymer ?
#
loop_
_entity_poly.entity_id
_entity_poly.type
_entity_poly.pdbx_seq_one_letter_code
_entity_poly.pdbx_strand_id
1 'polypeptide(L)'
;MASPDKIKIKDYVLSPVEKIWITYKGQKPLSIVKQAENIMKIGVDVSASALFNSIFKYDATDGSFYNKLYATRGFDKFTKAFFYVEFNGQQNLKTGDGNIRITIYAILETEFPYANSWQRSMWWSYYHLFYKIYRSRCRIAAEKYVY
;
A
#
# COMPACT_ATOMS: atom_id res chain seq x y z
N MET A 1 11.69 26.09 18.53
CA MET A 1 12.69 25.19 17.93
C MET A 1 12.28 24.94 16.49
N ALA A 2 13.16 25.22 15.52
CA ALA A 2 12.89 24.89 14.12
C ALA A 2 12.80 23.36 13.97
N SER A 3 11.82 22.87 13.20
CA SER A 3 11.76 21.44 12.87
C SER A 3 13.02 21.09 12.06
N PRO A 4 13.73 19.99 12.39
CA PRO A 4 14.87 19.55 11.60
C PRO A 4 14.41 19.20 10.17
N ASP A 5 15.27 19.48 9.20
CA ASP A 5 15.07 19.08 7.81
C ASP A 5 15.10 17.56 7.67
N LYS A 6 14.48 17.04 6.60
CA LYS A 6 14.33 15.60 6.37
C LYS A 6 14.66 15.20 4.95
N ILE A 7 15.43 14.12 4.79
CA ILE A 7 15.49 13.38 3.53
C ILE A 7 14.33 12.38 3.54
N LYS A 8 13.47 12.43 2.51
CA LYS A 8 12.41 11.44 2.30
C LYS A 8 12.76 10.54 1.12
N ILE A 9 12.74 9.24 1.35
CA ILE A 9 12.93 8.22 0.32
C ILE A 9 11.63 7.41 0.24
N LYS A 10 11.12 7.20 -0.98
CA LYS A 10 9.94 6.39 -1.25
C LYS A 10 10.32 5.23 -2.17
N ASP A 11 9.86 4.04 -1.83
CA ASP A 11 10.07 2.82 -2.62
C ASP A 11 8.74 2.05 -2.76
N TYR A 12 8.56 1.36 -3.88
CA TYR A 12 7.37 0.54 -4.15
C TYR A 12 7.64 -0.89 -3.70
N VAL A 13 6.96 -1.37 -2.66
CA VAL A 13 7.23 -2.69 -2.05
C VAL A 13 7.12 -3.82 -3.07
N LEU A 14 6.18 -3.72 -4.01
CA LEU A 14 5.89 -4.75 -5.03
C LEU A 14 6.80 -4.68 -6.27
N SER A 15 7.82 -3.81 -6.28
CA SER A 15 8.77 -3.68 -7.39
C SER A 15 9.31 -5.06 -7.83
N PRO A 16 9.30 -5.39 -9.14
CA PRO A 16 9.19 -4.49 -10.29
C PRO A 16 7.77 -4.00 -10.63
N VAL A 17 6.72 -4.60 -10.08
CA VAL A 17 5.33 -4.22 -10.40
C VAL A 17 4.84 -3.19 -9.39
N GLU A 18 4.24 -2.09 -9.85
CA GLU A 18 3.75 -1.05 -8.92
C GLU A 18 2.52 -1.51 -8.13
N LYS A 19 1.67 -2.34 -8.75
CA LYS A 19 0.38 -2.77 -8.23
C LYS A 19 -0.02 -4.15 -8.75
N ILE A 20 -0.69 -4.92 -7.91
CA ILE A 20 -1.33 -6.19 -8.28
C ILE A 20 -2.83 -5.94 -8.43
N TRP A 21 -3.45 -6.50 -9.45
CA TRP A 21 -4.90 -6.47 -9.59
C TRP A 21 -5.50 -7.88 -9.56
N ILE A 22 -6.64 -8.01 -8.90
CA ILE A 22 -7.45 -9.22 -8.85
C ILE A 22 -8.84 -8.85 -9.35
N THR A 23 -9.35 -9.58 -10.33
CA THR A 23 -10.71 -9.38 -10.83
C THR A 23 -11.60 -10.55 -10.45
N TYR A 24 -12.74 -10.25 -9.84
CA TYR A 24 -13.78 -11.22 -9.53
C TYR A 24 -15.08 -10.83 -10.23
N LYS A 25 -15.77 -11.82 -10.76
CA LYS A 25 -17.10 -11.68 -11.36
C LYS A 25 -18.00 -12.78 -10.79
N GLY A 26 -19.14 -12.40 -10.24
CA GLY A 26 -20.05 -13.33 -9.59
C GLY A 26 -21.04 -12.63 -8.68
N GLN A 27 -21.65 -13.40 -7.78
CA GLN A 27 -22.67 -12.90 -6.89
C GLN A 27 -22.04 -12.13 -5.71
N LYS A 28 -22.73 -11.06 -5.29
CA LYS A 28 -22.46 -10.22 -4.11
C LYS A 28 -21.01 -9.69 -4.01
N PRO A 29 -20.43 -9.07 -5.06
CA PRO A 29 -19.07 -8.53 -5.01
C PRO A 29 -18.87 -7.48 -3.90
N LEU A 30 -19.91 -6.74 -3.50
CA LEU A 30 -19.83 -5.78 -2.40
C LEU A 30 -19.51 -6.43 -1.05
N SER A 31 -19.83 -7.71 -0.87
CA SER A 31 -19.51 -8.45 0.37
C SER A 31 -18.00 -8.64 0.56
N ILE A 32 -17.23 -8.69 -0.54
CA ILE A 32 -15.77 -8.82 -0.51
C ILE A 32 -15.15 -7.57 0.14
N VAL A 33 -15.71 -6.39 -0.13
CA VAL A 33 -15.25 -5.12 0.49
C VAL A 33 -15.36 -5.18 2.01
N LYS A 34 -16.46 -5.76 2.54
CA LYS A 34 -16.66 -5.89 3.99
C LYS A 34 -15.65 -6.85 4.64
N GLN A 35 -15.27 -7.91 3.94
CA GLN A 35 -14.31 -8.88 4.46
C GLN A 35 -12.85 -8.39 4.33
N ALA A 36 -12.59 -7.51 3.38
CA ALA A 36 -11.25 -7.03 3.08
C ALA A 36 -10.58 -6.31 4.26
N GLU A 37 -11.33 -5.62 5.11
CA GLU A 37 -10.77 -4.97 6.30
C GLU A 37 -10.11 -5.99 7.24
N ASN A 38 -10.75 -7.14 7.46
CA ASN A 38 -10.21 -8.18 8.33
C ASN A 38 -9.02 -8.88 7.67
N ILE A 39 -9.10 -9.16 6.36
CA ILE A 39 -7.99 -9.74 5.60
C ILE A 39 -6.77 -8.80 5.65
N MET A 40 -6.97 -7.49 5.50
CA MET A 40 -5.89 -6.52 5.57
C MET A 40 -5.28 -6.44 6.97
N LYS A 41 -6.08 -6.46 8.04
CA LYS A 41 -5.58 -6.49 9.43
C LYS A 41 -4.66 -7.68 9.67
N ILE A 42 -5.08 -8.88 9.23
CA ILE A 42 -4.31 -10.11 9.41
C ILE A 42 -3.08 -10.13 8.51
N GLY A 43 -3.25 -9.85 7.21
CA GLY A 43 -2.17 -9.95 6.23
C GLY A 43 -1.07 -8.91 6.41
N VAL A 44 -1.43 -7.69 6.85
CA VAL A 44 -0.45 -6.63 7.13
C VAL A 44 0.03 -6.69 8.59
N ASP A 45 -0.66 -7.46 9.45
CA ASP A 45 -0.39 -7.58 10.89
C ASP A 45 -0.32 -6.19 11.55
N VAL A 46 -1.47 -5.50 11.48
CA VAL A 46 -1.68 -4.15 12.00
C VAL A 46 -2.87 -4.11 12.94
N SER A 47 -2.78 -3.28 13.98
CA SER A 47 -3.91 -3.02 14.87
C SER A 47 -5.06 -2.35 14.11
N ALA A 48 -6.29 -2.51 14.61
CA ALA A 48 -7.46 -1.87 14.00
C ALA A 48 -7.33 -0.34 13.91
N SER A 49 -6.59 0.29 14.83
CA SER A 49 -6.30 1.74 14.84
C SER A 49 -5.38 2.20 13.70
N ALA A 50 -4.69 1.27 13.05
CA ALA A 50 -3.77 1.55 11.94
C ALA A 50 -4.38 1.25 10.56
N LEU A 51 -5.65 0.80 10.53
CA LEU A 51 -6.45 0.60 9.33
C LEU A 51 -7.49 1.71 9.22
N PHE A 52 -7.60 2.27 8.03
CA PHE A 52 -8.46 3.41 7.78
C PHE A 52 -9.19 3.25 6.46
N ASN A 53 -10.49 3.52 6.49
CA ASN A 53 -11.28 3.75 5.29
C ASN A 53 -11.00 5.18 4.81
N SER A 54 -10.34 5.35 3.67
CA SER A 54 -10.12 6.70 3.12
C SER A 54 -11.34 7.22 2.37
N ILE A 55 -11.99 6.36 1.59
CA ILE A 55 -13.09 6.73 0.69
C ILE A 55 -14.02 5.53 0.55
N PHE A 56 -15.32 5.73 0.77
CA PHE A 56 -16.36 4.81 0.36
C PHE A 56 -17.40 5.58 -0.46
N LYS A 57 -17.62 5.16 -1.71
CA LYS A 57 -18.61 5.70 -2.63
C LYS A 57 -19.48 4.56 -3.12
N TYR A 58 -20.78 4.75 -3.09
CA TYR A 58 -21.76 3.77 -3.53
C TYR A 58 -22.88 4.51 -4.26
N ASP A 59 -23.13 4.12 -5.50
CA ASP A 59 -24.24 4.65 -6.30
C ASP A 59 -25.39 3.64 -6.30
N ALA A 60 -26.53 4.06 -5.77
CA ALA A 60 -27.73 3.24 -5.66
C ALA A 60 -28.54 3.19 -6.96
N THR A 61 -28.18 3.94 -8.00
CA THR A 61 -28.86 3.91 -9.30
C THR A 61 -28.32 2.80 -10.19
N ASP A 62 -26.99 2.71 -10.32
CA ASP A 62 -26.33 1.71 -11.17
C ASP A 62 -25.66 0.57 -10.38
N GLY A 63 -25.60 0.70 -9.05
CA GLY A 63 -24.96 -0.27 -8.16
C GLY A 63 -23.43 -0.24 -8.21
N SER A 64 -22.85 0.82 -8.78
CA SER A 64 -21.40 1.02 -8.82
C SER A 64 -20.87 1.37 -7.43
N PHE A 65 -19.66 0.91 -7.13
CA PHE A 65 -19.04 1.16 -5.85
C PHE A 65 -17.53 1.31 -5.96
N TYR A 66 -17.00 2.18 -5.11
CA TYR A 66 -15.59 2.41 -4.95
C TYR A 66 -15.24 2.48 -3.46
N ASN A 67 -14.30 1.65 -3.02
CA ASN A 67 -13.74 1.72 -1.67
C ASN A 67 -12.22 1.80 -1.77
N LYS A 68 -11.59 2.63 -0.94
CA LYS A 68 -10.15 2.62 -0.74
C LYS A 68 -9.81 2.46 0.74
N LEU A 69 -9.22 1.31 1.05
CA LEU A 69 -8.62 1.00 2.33
C LEU A 69 -7.14 1.39 2.33
N TYR A 70 -6.68 1.98 3.43
CA TYR A 70 -5.26 2.15 3.69
C TYR A 70 -4.89 1.63 5.07
N ALA A 71 -3.73 1.00 5.15
CA ALA A 71 -3.12 0.59 6.40
C ALA A 71 -1.69 1.11 6.48
N THR A 72 -1.23 1.38 7.70
CA THR A 72 0.14 1.83 7.95
C THR A 72 0.84 0.92 8.94
N ARG A 73 2.09 0.55 8.66
CA ARG A 73 2.92 -0.25 9.57
C ARG A 73 4.29 0.40 9.72
N GLY A 74 4.67 0.73 10.95
CA GLY A 74 6.04 1.14 11.27
C GLY A 74 6.95 -0.08 11.37
N PHE A 75 8.12 -0.01 10.75
CA PHE A 75 9.18 -1.02 10.95
C PHE A 75 10.20 -0.54 11.97
N ASP A 76 10.59 0.72 11.86
CA ASP A 76 11.52 1.39 12.76
C ASP A 76 11.15 2.88 12.88
N LYS A 77 11.99 3.66 13.59
CA LYS A 77 11.76 5.10 13.82
C LYS A 77 11.83 5.96 12.55
N PHE A 78 12.40 5.46 11.47
CA PHE A 78 12.60 6.14 10.20
C PHE A 78 11.70 5.58 9.09
N THR A 79 11.37 4.28 9.16
CA THR A 79 10.75 3.54 8.07
C THR A 79 9.31 3.14 8.39
N LYS A 80 8.40 3.49 7.48
CA LYS A 80 6.98 3.14 7.52
C LYS A 80 6.54 2.56 6.18
N ALA A 81 5.74 1.50 6.19
CA ALA A 81 5.02 1.05 5.01
C ALA A 81 3.57 1.53 5.03
N PHE A 82 3.11 1.88 3.84
CA PHE A 82 1.75 2.22 3.52
C PHE A 82 1.21 1.16 2.58
N PHE A 83 0.16 0.47 3.00
CA PHE A 83 -0.53 -0.54 2.20
C PHE A 83 -1.85 0.04 1.74
N TYR A 84 -2.13 -0.09 0.46
CA TYR A 84 -3.34 0.44 -0.15
C TYR A 84 -4.07 -0.70 -0.86
N VAL A 85 -5.38 -0.76 -0.64
CA VAL A 85 -6.26 -1.65 -1.39
C VAL A 85 -7.45 -0.86 -1.89
N GLU A 86 -7.60 -0.83 -3.20
CA GLU A 86 -8.67 -0.13 -3.91
C GLU A 86 -9.63 -1.15 -4.50
N PHE A 87 -10.90 -0.97 -4.22
CA PHE A 87 -12.01 -1.76 -4.73
C PHE A 87 -12.79 -0.88 -5.70
N ASN A 88 -12.94 -1.34 -6.93
CA ASN A 88 -13.77 -0.69 -7.94
C ASN A 88 -14.64 -1.75 -8.60
N GLY A 89 -15.95 -1.59 -8.55
CA GLY A 89 -16.85 -2.59 -9.08
C GLY A 89 -18.28 -2.11 -9.24
N GLN A 90 -19.14 -3.04 -9.63
CA GLN A 90 -20.57 -2.81 -9.80
C GLN A 90 -21.33 -4.04 -9.35
N GLN A 91 -22.48 -3.83 -8.69
CA GLN A 91 -23.38 -4.89 -8.24
C GLN A 91 -24.83 -4.56 -8.64
N ASN A 92 -25.46 -5.44 -9.40
CA ASN A 92 -26.89 -5.35 -9.69
C ASN A 92 -27.70 -5.49 -8.40
N LEU A 93 -28.56 -4.52 -8.10
CA LEU A 93 -29.35 -4.48 -6.87
C LEU A 93 -30.42 -5.58 -6.77
N LYS A 94 -30.89 -6.09 -7.92
CA LYS A 94 -31.96 -7.09 -7.99
C LYS A 94 -31.42 -8.51 -7.93
N THR A 95 -30.40 -8.81 -8.74
CA THR A 95 -29.84 -10.17 -8.84
C THR A 95 -28.67 -10.40 -7.88
N GLY A 96 -28.01 -9.33 -7.44
CA GLY A 96 -26.78 -9.38 -6.66
C GLY A 96 -25.55 -9.69 -7.50
N ASP A 97 -25.67 -9.91 -8.82
CA ASP A 97 -24.53 -10.22 -9.69
C ASP A 97 -23.72 -8.98 -10.00
N GLY A 98 -22.43 -9.16 -10.21
CA GLY A 98 -21.58 -8.04 -10.56
C GLY A 98 -20.12 -8.42 -10.76
N ASN A 99 -19.29 -7.39 -10.72
CA ASN A 99 -17.85 -7.54 -10.80
C ASN A 99 -17.16 -6.61 -9.81
N ILE A 100 -15.91 -6.94 -9.51
CA ILE A 100 -15.03 -6.11 -8.70
C ILE A 100 -13.60 -6.30 -9.19
N ARG A 101 -12.88 -5.18 -9.29
CA ARG A 101 -11.45 -5.11 -9.43
C ARG A 101 -10.86 -4.65 -8.11
N ILE A 102 -9.99 -5.47 -7.56
CA ILE A 102 -9.23 -5.20 -6.35
C ILE A 102 -7.82 -4.84 -6.79
N THR A 103 -7.34 -3.65 -6.45
CA THR A 103 -5.98 -3.20 -6.75
C THR A 103 -5.22 -3.06 -5.45
N ILE A 104 -4.10 -3.76 -5.33
CA ILE A 104 -3.25 -3.81 -4.14
C ILE A 104 -1.91 -3.18 -4.50
N TYR A 105 -1.46 -2.23 -3.70
CA TYR A 105 -0.12 -1.67 -3.81
C TYR A 105 0.40 -1.24 -2.45
N ALA A 106 1.72 -1.17 -2.31
CA ALA A 106 2.35 -0.76 -1.07
C ALA A 106 3.59 0.09 -1.33
N ILE A 107 3.77 1.10 -0.48
CA ILE A 107 4.86 2.08 -0.54
C ILE A 107 5.61 2.02 0.78
N LEU A 108 6.93 1.92 0.72
CA LEU A 108 7.82 2.08 1.85
C LEU A 108 8.36 3.51 1.85
N GLU A 109 8.13 4.25 2.93
CA GLU A 109 8.69 5.58 3.13
C GLU A 109 9.73 5.53 4.25
N THR A 110 10.93 6.02 3.97
CA THR A 110 11.98 6.19 4.97
C THR A 110 12.32 7.68 5.09
N GLU A 111 12.17 8.21 6.30
CA GLU A 111 12.50 9.60 6.63
C GLU A 111 13.75 9.66 7.51
N PHE A 112 14.81 10.32 7.02
CA PHE A 112 16.02 10.59 7.81
C PHE A 112 16.07 12.08 8.21
N PRO A 113 15.87 12.40 9.50
CA PRO A 113 16.07 13.76 9.98
C PRO A 113 17.57 14.10 10.00
N TYR A 114 17.91 15.35 9.70
CA TYR A 114 19.28 15.85 9.81
C TYR A 114 19.27 17.30 10.35
N ALA A 115 20.26 17.62 11.17
CA ALA A 115 20.48 18.98 11.65
C ALA A 115 21.47 19.75 10.76
N ASN A 116 22.51 19.05 10.25
CA ASN A 116 23.66 19.67 9.60
C ASN A 116 24.01 18.95 8.29
N SER A 117 24.71 19.63 7.37
CA SER A 117 25.13 19.09 6.06
C SER A 117 25.95 17.80 6.15
N TRP A 118 26.72 17.61 7.22
CA TRP A 118 27.48 16.37 7.43
C TRP A 118 26.59 15.14 7.63
N GLN A 119 25.55 15.27 8.47
CA GLN A 119 24.56 14.21 8.68
C GLN A 119 23.81 13.91 7.38
N ARG A 120 23.48 14.94 6.60
CA ARG A 120 22.87 14.80 5.27
C ARG A 120 23.74 13.97 4.34
N SER A 121 25.05 14.24 4.28
CA SER A 121 26.00 13.47 3.45
C SER A 121 26.18 12.03 3.93
N MET A 122 26.15 11.78 5.24
CA MET A 122 26.16 10.43 5.79
C MET A 122 24.92 9.64 5.37
N TRP A 123 23.73 10.22 5.45
CA TRP A 123 22.50 9.57 4.99
C TRP A 123 22.50 9.28 3.48
N TRP A 124 23.02 10.21 2.67
CA TRP A 124 23.22 9.97 1.24
C TRP A 124 24.17 8.81 0.98
N SER A 125 25.31 8.78 1.68
CA SER A 125 26.29 7.70 1.55
C SER A 125 25.69 6.35 1.94
N TYR A 126 24.94 6.30 3.04
CA TYR A 126 24.20 5.12 3.47
C TYR A 126 23.22 4.65 2.40
N TYR A 127 22.43 5.57 1.85
CA TYR A 127 21.45 5.25 0.82
C TYR A 127 22.09 4.66 -0.45
N HIS A 128 23.18 5.25 -0.94
CA HIS A 128 23.84 4.77 -2.15
C HIS A 128 24.62 3.47 -1.95
N LEU A 129 25.36 3.35 -0.84
CA LEU A 129 26.26 2.23 -0.61
C LEU A 129 25.52 1.00 -0.11
N PHE A 130 24.50 1.17 0.74
CA PHE A 130 23.81 0.04 1.36
C PHE A 130 22.42 -0.16 0.77
N TYR A 131 21.58 0.87 0.80
CA TYR A 131 20.16 0.71 0.45
C TYR A 131 19.97 0.35 -1.04
N LYS A 132 20.59 1.09 -1.97
CA LYS A 132 20.45 0.82 -3.41
C LYS A 132 20.98 -0.56 -3.80
N ILE A 133 22.12 -0.97 -3.25
CA ILE A 133 22.71 -2.28 -3.54
C ILE A 133 21.80 -3.38 -3.03
N TYR A 134 21.35 -3.29 -1.77
CA TYR A 134 20.45 -4.28 -1.20
C TYR A 134 19.13 -4.37 -1.97
N ARG A 135 18.55 -3.23 -2.34
CA ARG A 135 17.31 -3.18 -3.11
C ARG A 135 17.46 -3.82 -4.49
N SER A 136 18.56 -3.56 -5.19
CA SER A 136 18.83 -4.19 -6.49
C SER A 136 18.88 -5.72 -6.39
N ARG A 137 19.46 -6.26 -5.31
CA ARG A 137 19.51 -7.70 -5.04
C ARG A 137 18.13 -8.28 -4.76
N CYS A 138 17.34 -7.60 -3.91
CA CYS A 138 15.96 -8.01 -3.63
C CYS A 138 15.09 -7.99 -4.88
N ARG A 139 15.27 -7.01 -5.78
CA ARG A 139 14.53 -6.95 -7.06
C ARG A 139 14.84 -8.14 -7.95
N ILE A 140 16.12 -8.46 -8.14
CA ILE A 140 16.55 -9.62 -8.93
C ILE A 140 16.02 -10.93 -8.32
N ALA A 141 15.97 -11.03 -6.99
CA ALA A 141 15.39 -12.18 -6.31
C ALA A 141 13.87 -12.26 -6.53
N ALA A 142 13.14 -11.15 -6.42
CA ALA A 142 11.69 -11.10 -6.62
C ALA A 142 11.27 -11.44 -8.05
N GLU A 143 12.03 -11.00 -9.07
CA GLU A 143 11.79 -11.35 -10.47
C GLU A 143 11.78 -12.87 -10.72
N LYS A 144 12.49 -13.67 -9.91
CA LYS A 144 12.49 -15.14 -10.02
C LYS A 144 11.22 -15.81 -9.51
N TYR A 145 10.39 -15.12 -8.73
CA TYR A 145 9.17 -15.68 -8.12
C TYR A 145 7.88 -15.17 -8.77
N VAL A 146 7.98 -14.27 -9.75
CA VAL A 146 6.84 -13.66 -10.45
C VAL A 146 6.50 -14.39 -11.77
N TYR A 147 7.25 -15.43 -12.13
CA TYR A 147 7.02 -16.35 -13.25
C TYR A 147 7.02 -17.80 -12.75
#